data_AF-A0A957MB50-F1
#
_entry.id   AF-A0A957MB50-F1
#
_cell.length_a   1.000
_cell.length_b   1.000
_cell.length_c   1.000
_cell.angle_alpha   90.00
_cell.angle_beta   90.00
_cell.angle_gamma   90.00
#
_symmetry.space_group_name_H-M   'P 1'
#
loop_
_entity.id
_entity.type
_entity.pdbx_description
1 polymer ?
#
loop_
_entity_poly.entity_id
_entity_poly.type
_entity_poly.pdbx_seq_one_letter_code
_entity_poly.pdbx_strand_id
1 'polypeptide(L)'
;SPQGKSTGLINVRSGPGTEFGTVAALNPDEAVDIVGKNPAGDWWQVTVSSGATGWVFGQLLQTSGDVSSVAVASDIPTPPPAAPAAEAPAEVAT
;
A
#
# COMPACT_ATOMS: atom_id res chain seq x y z
N SER A 1 0.77 -12.40 14.79
CA SER A 1 0.72 -11.08 14.15
C SER A 1 -0.01 -11.18 12.82
N PRO A 2 -0.80 -10.17 12.43
CA PRO A 2 -1.42 -10.14 11.11
C PRO A 2 -0.33 -10.07 10.03
N GLN A 3 -0.48 -10.89 8.99
CA GLN A 3 0.47 -11.00 7.88
C GLN A 3 -0.28 -10.86 6.55
N GLY A 4 0.44 -10.41 5.53
CA GLY A 4 -0.02 -10.37 4.15
C GLY A 4 0.90 -11.22 3.28
N LYS A 5 0.32 -11.97 2.35
CA LYS A 5 1.05 -12.68 1.31
C LYS A 5 0.69 -12.09 -0.05
N SER A 6 1.71 -11.73 -0.82
CA SER A 6 1.54 -11.14 -2.15
C SER A 6 0.88 -12.10 -3.13
N THR A 7 -0.14 -11.65 -3.86
CA THR A 7 -0.78 -12.45 -4.93
C THR A 7 -0.07 -12.34 -6.29
N GLY A 8 0.99 -11.54 -6.39
CA GLY A 8 1.68 -11.27 -7.66
C GLY A 8 2.88 -10.34 -7.50
N LEU A 9 3.24 -9.63 -8.57
CA LEU A 9 4.21 -8.54 -8.46
C LEU A 9 3.49 -7.29 -7.96
N ILE A 10 3.84 -6.79 -6.78
CA ILE A 10 3.14 -5.67 -6.13
C ILE A 10 4.11 -4.54 -5.82
N ASN A 11 3.69 -3.31 -6.09
CA ASN A 11 4.42 -2.11 -5.68
C ASN A 11 4.15 -1.79 -4.21
N VAL A 12 5.22 -1.60 -3.44
CA VAL A 12 5.17 -1.02 -2.08
C VAL A 12 5.42 0.47 -2.21
N ARG A 13 4.50 1.29 -1.71
CA ARG A 13 4.51 2.75 -1.87
C ARG A 13 4.91 3.47 -0.60
N SER A 14 5.38 4.71 -0.73
CA SER A 14 5.75 5.54 0.42
C SER A 14 4.56 6.00 1.26
N GLY A 15 3.34 5.99 0.71
CA GLY A 15 2.10 6.33 1.40
C GLY A 15 0.89 5.56 0.85
N PRO A 16 -0.26 5.62 1.55
CA PRO A 16 -1.47 4.92 1.15
C PRO A 16 -2.16 5.61 -0.02
N GLY A 17 -1.86 5.14 -1.22
CA GLY A 17 -2.49 5.63 -2.44
C GLY A 17 -1.55 5.57 -3.65
N THR A 18 -2.10 5.72 -4.86
CA THR A 18 -1.35 5.58 -6.11
C THR A 18 -0.58 6.83 -6.50
N GLU A 19 -0.85 7.97 -5.88
CA GLU A 19 -0.09 9.22 -6.04
C GLU A 19 1.27 9.18 -5.31
N PHE A 20 1.43 8.26 -4.37
CA PHE A 20 2.69 8.04 -3.67
C PHE A 20 3.65 7.20 -4.51
N GLY A 21 4.93 7.58 -4.50
CA GLY A 21 5.98 6.86 -5.22
C GLY A 21 6.23 5.44 -4.68
N THR A 22 6.73 4.57 -5.54
CA THR A 22 7.15 3.20 -5.17
C THR A 22 8.49 3.24 -4.45
N VAL A 23 8.58 2.57 -3.30
CA VAL A 23 9.80 2.44 -2.47
C VAL A 23 10.40 1.02 -2.48
N ALA A 24 9.56 0.02 -2.77
CA ALA A 24 9.99 -1.38 -2.92
C ALA A 24 8.99 -2.14 -3.80
N ALA A 25 9.28 -3.41 -4.09
CA ALA A 25 8.37 -4.33 -4.74
C ALA A 25 8.35 -5.67 -4.02
N LEU A 26 7.19 -6.33 -4.01
CA LEU A 26 7.02 -7.70 -3.51
C LEU A 26 6.90 -8.64 -4.68
N ASN A 27 7.63 -9.77 -4.61
CA ASN A 27 7.45 -10.86 -5.56
C ASN A 27 6.16 -11.64 -5.26
N PRO A 28 5.67 -12.44 -6.22
CA PRO A 28 4.59 -13.37 -5.96
C PRO A 28 4.91 -14.27 -4.76
N ASP A 29 3.90 -14.55 -3.93
CA ASP A 29 4.00 -15.37 -2.73
C ASP A 29 4.89 -14.82 -1.60
N GLU A 30 5.46 -13.62 -1.76
CA GLU A 30 6.26 -12.97 -0.73
C GLU A 30 5.39 -12.54 0.47
N ALA A 31 5.88 -12.82 1.67
CA ALA A 31 5.19 -12.50 2.92
C ALA A 31 5.68 -11.18 3.51
N VAL A 32 4.75 -10.44 4.11
CA VAL A 32 5.00 -9.18 4.82
C VAL A 32 4.23 -9.15 6.14
N ASP A 33 4.78 -8.44 7.11
CA ASP A 33 4.09 -8.18 8.37
C ASP A 33 3.18 -6.96 8.21
N ILE A 34 1.90 -7.08 8.60
CA ILE A 34 0.97 -5.95 8.62
C ILE A 34 1.10 -5.25 9.96
N VAL A 35 1.54 -4.00 9.93
CA VAL A 35 1.84 -3.20 11.14
C VAL A 35 0.84 -2.05 11.36
N GLY A 36 0.04 -1.72 10.34
CA GLY A 36 -0.96 -0.66 10.44
C GLY A 36 -1.88 -0.62 9.22
N LYS A 37 -2.87 0.28 9.26
CA LYS A 37 -3.77 0.57 8.13
C LYS A 37 -4.03 2.07 7.97
N ASN A 38 -4.49 2.48 6.79
CA ASN A 38 -4.99 3.84 6.59
C ASN A 38 -6.38 4.01 7.24
N PRO A 39 -6.90 5.24 7.42
CA PRO A 39 -8.19 5.46 8.06
C PRO A 39 -9.37 4.79 7.34
N ALA A 40 -9.30 4.68 6.01
CA ALA A 40 -10.31 4.01 5.20
C ALA A 40 -10.20 2.47 5.22
N GLY A 41 -9.06 1.92 5.68
CA GLY A 41 -8.85 0.48 5.84
C GLY A 41 -8.57 -0.30 4.55
N ASP A 42 -8.40 0.39 3.43
CA ASP A 42 -8.13 -0.21 2.11
C ASP A 42 -6.63 -0.35 1.81
N TRP A 43 -5.75 0.33 2.57
CA TRP A 43 -4.29 0.18 2.50
C TRP A 43 -3.71 -0.36 3.79
N TRP A 44 -2.81 -1.34 3.64
CA TRP A 44 -2.00 -1.86 4.74
C TRP A 44 -0.64 -1.17 4.76
N GLN A 45 -0.23 -0.73 5.95
CA GLN A 45 1.16 -0.45 6.22
C GLN A 45 1.86 -1.78 6.55
N VAL A 46 2.91 -2.09 5.81
CA VAL A 46 3.60 -3.37 5.87
C VAL A 46 5.08 -3.18 6.11
N THR A 47 5.70 -4.14 6.81
CA THR A 47 7.16 -4.27 6.89
C THR A 47 7.59 -5.42 6.01
N VAL A 48 8.48 -5.14 5.06
CA VAL A 48 9.03 -6.14 4.15
C VAL A 48 10.23 -6.86 4.77
N SER A 49 10.65 -7.97 4.17
CA SER A 49 11.77 -8.79 4.66
C SER A 49 13.09 -8.03 4.85
N SER A 50 13.32 -6.95 4.10
CA SER A 50 14.49 -6.07 4.26
C SER A 50 14.41 -5.13 5.48
N GLY A 51 13.29 -5.14 6.21
CA GLY A 51 13.02 -4.24 7.34
C GLY A 51 12.46 -2.88 6.93
N ALA A 52 12.32 -2.60 5.63
CA ALA A 52 11.70 -1.36 5.17
C ALA A 52 10.18 -1.38 5.40
N THR A 53 9.61 -0.23 5.70
CA THR A 53 8.16 -0.05 5.88
C THR A 53 7.58 0.71 4.69
N GLY A 54 6.40 0.31 4.24
CA GLY A 54 5.66 1.00 3.18
C GLY A 54 4.20 0.58 3.11
N TRP A 55 3.54 0.93 2.01
CA TRP A 55 2.10 0.81 1.86
C TRP A 55 1.72 -0.06 0.68
N VAL A 56 0.78 -0.98 0.89
CA VAL A 56 0.27 -1.89 -0.14
C VAL A 56 -1.26 -1.86 -0.12
N PHE A 57 -1.86 -1.85 -1.31
CA PHE A 57 -3.30 -1.92 -1.45
C PHE A 57 -3.81 -3.28 -0.98
N GLY A 58 -4.78 -3.28 -0.06
CA GLY A 58 -5.14 -4.46 0.71
C GLY A 58 -5.69 -5.61 -0.13
N GLN A 59 -6.36 -5.32 -1.24
CA GLN A 59 -6.89 -6.34 -2.15
C GLN A 59 -5.82 -7.13 -2.90
N LEU A 60 -4.56 -6.66 -2.89
CA LEU A 60 -3.44 -7.35 -3.52
C LEU A 60 -2.73 -8.32 -2.54
N LEU A 61 -3.13 -8.33 -1.27
CA LEU A 61 -2.59 -9.24 -0.26
C LEU A 61 -3.63 -10.28 0.14
N GLN A 62 -3.22 -11.54 0.15
CA GLN A 62 -3.90 -12.57 0.92
C GLN A 62 -3.53 -12.38 2.39
N THR A 63 -4.48 -11.90 3.18
CA THR A 63 -4.25 -11.63 4.60
C THR A 63 -4.48 -12.87 5.47
N SER A 64 -3.75 -12.98 6.57
CA SER A 64 -3.88 -14.04 7.57
C SER A 64 -3.66 -13.50 8.97
N GLY A 65 -4.35 -14.10 9.96
CA GLY A 65 -4.36 -13.64 11.35
C GLY A 65 -5.45 -12.60 11.65
N ASP A 66 -5.32 -11.93 12.79
CA ASP A 66 -6.31 -10.95 13.27
C ASP A 66 -6.08 -9.57 12.62
N VAL A 67 -6.58 -9.39 11.39
CA VAL A 67 -6.50 -8.10 10.67
C VAL A 67 -7.49 -7.06 11.19
N SER A 68 -8.54 -7.49 11.89
CA SER A 68 -9.54 -6.59 12.46
C SER A 68 -8.98 -5.70 13.57
N SER A 69 -8.04 -6.20 14.39
CA SER A 69 -7.36 -5.42 15.43
C SER A 69 -6.20 -4.56 14.93
N VAL A 70 -5.90 -4.56 13.62
CA VAL A 70 -4.84 -3.68 13.08
C VAL A 70 -5.25 -2.22 13.30
N ALA A 71 -4.40 -1.48 14.01
CA ALA A 71 -4.59 -0.07 14.30
C ALA A 71 -4.37 0.82 13.08
N VAL A 72 -5.00 1.98 13.07
CA VAL A 72 -4.70 3.02 12.07
C VAL A 72 -3.28 3.55 12.34
N ALA A 73 -2.46 3.66 11.31
CA ALA A 73 -1.10 4.17 11.44
C ALA A 73 -1.12 5.64 11.89
N SER A 74 -0.26 5.99 12.84
CA SER A 74 -0.21 7.35 13.40
C SER A 74 0.52 8.36 12.51
N ASP A 75 1.45 7.91 11.67
CA ASP A 75 2.28 8.74 10.81
C ASP A 75 2.02 8.38 9.34
N ILE A 76 0.95 8.95 8.78
CA ILE A 76 0.59 8.78 7.38
C ILE A 76 1.09 10.01 6.63
N PRO A 77 1.97 9.86 5.63
CA PRO A 77 2.45 11.00 4.87
C PRO A 77 1.28 11.65 4.15
N THR A 78 1.22 12.98 4.17
CA THR A 78 0.31 13.72 3.30
C THR A 78 0.69 13.44 1.85
N PRO A 79 -0.29 13.26 0.95
CA PRO A 79 0.01 13.10 -0.47
C PRO A 79 0.89 14.26 -0.93
N PRO A 80 1.90 14.00 -1.78
CA PRO A 80 2.72 15.06 -2.34
C PRO A 80 1.77 16.13 -2.91
N PRO A 81 2.02 17.44 -2.67
CA PRO A 81 1.23 18.49 -3.27
C PRO A 81 1.18 18.18 -4.75
N ALA A 82 -0.03 17.99 -5.30
CA ALA A 82 -0.21 17.53 -6.65
C ALA A 82 0.69 18.36 -7.58
N ALA A 83 1.84 17.83 -7.97
CA ALA A 83 2.44 18.22 -9.23
C ALA A 83 1.30 17.98 -10.22
N PRO A 84 0.92 18.99 -11.03
CA PRO A 84 -0.28 18.93 -11.84
C PRO A 84 -0.27 17.57 -12.52
N ALA A 85 -1.38 16.85 -12.39
CA ALA A 85 -1.58 15.56 -13.00
C ALA A 85 -0.82 15.51 -14.33
N ALA A 86 0.08 14.55 -14.50
CA ALA A 86 0.36 14.09 -15.84
C ALA A 86 -1.02 13.83 -16.46
N GLU A 87 -1.30 14.60 -17.50
CA GLU A 87 -2.57 14.73 -18.18
C GLU A 87 -3.26 13.37 -18.27
N ALA A 88 -4.43 13.25 -17.64
CA ALA A 88 -5.40 12.31 -18.17
C ALA A 88 -5.63 12.73 -19.63
N PRO A 89 -5.44 11.87 -20.65
CA PRO A 89 -6.17 12.10 -21.89
C PRO A 89 -7.64 11.97 -21.50
N ALA A 90 -8.27 13.11 -21.28
CA ALA A 90 -9.72 13.20 -21.30
C ALA A 90 -10.14 12.66 -22.67
N GLU A 91 -10.88 11.57 -22.62
CA GLU A 91 -11.81 11.16 -23.65
C GLU A 91 -12.59 12.40 -24.13
N VAL A 92 -12.18 12.97 -25.26
CA VAL A 92 -13.02 13.90 -26.01
C VAL A 92 -13.77 13.04 -27.02
N ALA A 93 -14.99 12.68 -26.64
CA ALA A 93 -15.99 12.20 -27.56
C ALA A 93 -16.35 13.32 -28.55
N THR A 94 -16.11 13.08 -29.84
CA THR A 94 -16.91 13.57 -30.98
C THR A 94 -16.77 12.60 -32.14
#